data_AF-A0A6N7WJR5-F1
#
_entry.id   AF-A0A6N7WJR5-F1
#
_cell.length_a   1.000
_cell.length_b   1.000
_cell.length_c   1.000
_cell.angle_alpha   90.00
_cell.angle_beta   90.00
_cell.angle_gamma   90.00
#
_symmetry.space_group_name_H-M   'P 1'
#
loop_
_entity.id
_entity.type
_entity.pdbx_description
1 polymer ?
#
loop_
_entity_poly.entity_id
_entity_poly.type
_entity_poly.pdbx_seq_one_letter_code
_entity_poly.pdbx_strand_id
1 'polypeptide(L)'
;MSEKHSSVCYIFREGAFSPVREAKPFRNDFGLDLFQYKGAVYEGRTGLHLCPLQEAEYLDLFIKSHGGIEKVQQVIDSSLERTGLSPRYTRPDEKKKDIFPPKEKDENRVFAKDLMGNKHYYYRFYNENGIELYTMEKKREFFQTVFIPCEGFMVGIDQRHRLEEILKWLSTLEHGIRGEIERVFNESMGDPKRWADLGFAHLLGRYDEAKTHNAPILEERRQRDEQRKAEREAERRQREHEQQARYDTAIREAEKDILAGKEVVNREVNGKALIMQLFREHEIPVPLKTQGWIINALHSIRYSPESGQWDYRYVKSSRDSTKMFELLPKLSAAIQTKQQFEERGEASPEAPAAADENEQDMEL
;
A
#
# COMPACT_ATOMS: atom_id res chain seq x y z
N MET A 1 -53.70 19.28 -9.83
CA MET A 1 -52.86 19.52 -8.65
C MET A 1 -51.45 19.10 -9.03
N SER A 2 -50.48 20.02 -9.13
CA SER A 2 -49.12 19.70 -9.57
C SER A 2 -48.42 18.87 -8.50
N GLU A 3 -48.03 17.64 -8.81
CA GLU A 3 -47.24 16.79 -7.91
C GLU A 3 -45.97 17.54 -7.50
N LYS A 4 -45.75 17.69 -6.18
CA LYS A 4 -44.58 18.38 -5.63
C LYS A 4 -43.37 17.46 -5.71
N HIS A 5 -42.71 17.40 -6.85
CA HIS A 5 -41.42 16.70 -7.01
C HIS A 5 -40.25 17.62 -6.64
N SER A 6 -39.09 17.02 -6.36
CA SER A 6 -37.83 17.73 -6.09
C SER A 6 -37.48 18.77 -7.16
N SER A 7 -36.76 19.83 -6.74
CA SER A 7 -36.20 20.85 -7.64
C SER A 7 -34.86 20.44 -8.27
N VAL A 8 -34.26 19.36 -7.76
CA VAL A 8 -32.99 18.80 -8.21
C VAL A 8 -33.27 17.84 -9.37
N CYS A 9 -32.58 18.04 -10.49
CA CYS A 9 -32.64 17.15 -11.63
C CYS A 9 -31.53 16.10 -11.54
N TYR A 10 -31.77 14.93 -12.10
CA TYR A 10 -30.83 13.81 -12.10
C TYR A 10 -30.61 13.33 -13.53
N ILE A 11 -29.38 12.97 -13.85
CA ILE A 11 -29.02 12.30 -15.11
C ILE A 11 -28.61 10.86 -14.81
N PHE A 12 -28.97 9.94 -15.68
CA PHE A 12 -28.56 8.55 -15.55
C PHE A 12 -27.33 8.27 -16.42
N ARG A 13 -26.20 7.91 -15.79
CA ARG A 13 -24.94 7.62 -16.47
C ARG A 13 -24.20 6.51 -15.73
N GLU A 14 -23.52 5.64 -16.48
CA GLU A 14 -22.68 4.56 -15.90
C GLU A 14 -23.43 3.65 -14.91
N GLY A 15 -24.73 3.46 -15.12
CA GLY A 15 -25.57 2.58 -14.28
C GLY A 15 -26.12 3.23 -13.00
N ALA A 16 -25.91 4.53 -12.77
CA ALA A 16 -26.40 5.23 -11.58
C ALA A 16 -26.95 6.63 -11.89
N PHE A 17 -27.81 7.13 -10.98
CA PHE A 17 -28.30 8.51 -11.02
C PHE A 17 -27.29 9.48 -10.41
N SER A 18 -27.01 10.57 -11.12
CA SER A 18 -26.15 11.66 -10.65
C SER A 18 -26.94 12.97 -10.58
N PRO A 19 -26.95 13.67 -9.42
CA PRO A 19 -27.61 14.97 -9.32
C PRO A 19 -26.87 16.01 -10.17
N VAL A 20 -27.62 16.89 -10.83
CA VAL A 20 -27.05 17.98 -11.64
C VAL A 20 -27.38 19.35 -11.07
N ARG A 21 -26.33 20.18 -10.93
CA ARG A 21 -26.47 21.58 -10.51
C ARG A 21 -26.87 22.44 -11.71
N GLU A 22 -27.72 23.44 -11.47
CA GLU A 22 -28.07 24.48 -12.47
C GLU A 22 -28.86 23.99 -13.69
N ALA A 23 -29.49 22.82 -13.60
CA ALA A 23 -30.47 22.39 -14.60
C ALA A 23 -31.60 23.42 -14.72
N LYS A 24 -32.01 23.72 -15.96
CA LYS A 24 -33.12 24.62 -16.24
C LYS A 24 -34.27 23.82 -16.86
N PRO A 25 -35.53 24.02 -16.43
CA PRO A 25 -36.67 23.41 -17.09
C PRO A 25 -36.68 23.76 -18.58
N PHE A 26 -36.96 22.77 -19.43
CA PHE A 26 -37.08 22.94 -20.88
C PHE A 26 -38.55 22.76 -21.27
N ARG A 27 -39.23 23.85 -21.60
CA ARG A 27 -40.64 23.83 -21.98
C ARG A 27 -40.79 23.25 -23.39
N ASN A 28 -41.80 22.42 -23.57
CA ASN A 28 -42.12 21.79 -24.85
C ASN A 28 -43.63 21.59 -24.96
N ASP A 29 -44.12 21.46 -26.19
CA ASP A 29 -45.54 21.29 -26.49
C ASP A 29 -45.99 19.81 -26.46
N PHE A 30 -45.06 18.89 -26.16
CA PHE A 30 -45.29 17.44 -26.16
C PHE A 30 -45.67 16.88 -24.79
N GLY A 31 -45.74 17.73 -23.75
CA GLY A 31 -46.09 17.31 -22.39
C GLY A 31 -45.01 16.49 -21.68
N LEU A 32 -43.79 16.45 -22.21
CA LEU A 32 -42.66 15.75 -21.58
C LEU A 32 -42.07 16.61 -20.46
N ASP A 33 -41.66 16.01 -19.34
CA ASP A 33 -40.86 16.72 -18.33
C ASP A 33 -39.39 16.71 -18.77
N LEU A 34 -38.93 17.84 -19.33
CA LEU A 34 -37.58 17.99 -19.85
C LEU A 34 -36.79 19.05 -19.09
N PHE A 35 -35.48 18.86 -19.00
CA PHE A 35 -34.56 19.87 -18.47
C PHE A 35 -33.26 19.93 -19.28
N GLN A 36 -32.66 21.12 -19.36
CA GLN A 36 -31.38 21.33 -20.01
C GLN A 36 -30.24 21.35 -18.98
N TYR A 37 -29.14 20.69 -19.30
CA TYR A 37 -27.91 20.68 -18.50
C TYR A 37 -26.68 20.47 -19.40
N LYS A 38 -25.66 21.33 -19.24
CA LYS A 38 -24.37 21.27 -19.98
C LYS A 38 -24.53 21.00 -21.49
N GLY A 39 -25.39 21.77 -22.16
CA GLY A 39 -25.54 21.72 -23.62
C GLY A 39 -26.34 20.54 -24.17
N ALA A 40 -27.10 19.84 -23.33
CA ALA A 40 -28.02 18.78 -23.75
C ALA A 40 -29.36 18.85 -23.01
N VAL A 41 -30.37 18.20 -23.57
CA VAL A 41 -31.72 18.05 -23.01
C VAL A 41 -31.90 16.63 -22.50
N TYR A 42 -32.48 16.52 -21.31
CA TYR A 42 -32.71 15.27 -20.60
C TYR A 42 -34.17 15.12 -20.21
N GLU A 43 -34.62 13.87 -20.12
CA GLU A 43 -35.93 13.53 -19.61
C GLU A 43 -35.90 13.40 -18.08
N GLY A 44 -36.90 13.99 -17.41
CA GLY A 44 -36.89 14.20 -15.97
C GLY A 44 -37.12 12.95 -15.12
N ARG A 45 -37.97 12.02 -15.58
CA ARG A 45 -38.33 10.81 -14.83
C ARG A 45 -37.26 9.74 -14.87
N THR A 46 -36.42 9.72 -15.90
CA THR A 46 -35.39 8.71 -16.14
C THR A 46 -33.97 9.27 -16.15
N GLY A 47 -33.81 10.59 -16.23
CA GLY A 47 -32.50 11.23 -16.42
C GLY A 47 -31.84 10.88 -17.75
N LEU A 48 -32.60 10.34 -18.71
CA LEU A 48 -32.12 9.90 -20.01
C LEU A 48 -31.74 11.10 -20.86
N HIS A 49 -30.59 11.01 -21.54
CA HIS A 49 -30.20 12.00 -22.54
C HIS A 49 -31.12 11.89 -23.76
N LEU A 50 -31.80 12.98 -24.11
CA LEU A 50 -32.69 13.03 -25.27
C LEU A 50 -31.91 13.49 -26.51
N CYS A 51 -31.40 14.73 -26.50
CA CYS A 51 -30.68 15.32 -27.62
C CYS A 51 -29.73 16.45 -27.19
N PRO A 52 -28.77 16.84 -28.04
CA PRO A 52 -28.01 18.08 -27.85
C PRO A 52 -28.92 19.32 -27.85
N LEU A 53 -28.56 20.34 -27.07
CA LEU A 53 -29.38 21.56 -26.92
C LEU A 53 -29.56 22.32 -28.25
N GLN A 54 -28.59 22.23 -29.16
CA GLN A 54 -28.65 22.82 -30.49
C GLN A 54 -29.76 22.22 -31.36
N GLU A 55 -30.08 20.94 -31.15
CA GLU A 55 -31.14 20.24 -31.89
C GLU A 55 -32.50 20.41 -31.21
N ALA A 56 -32.53 20.75 -29.92
CA ALA A 56 -33.75 20.95 -29.15
C ALA A 56 -34.55 22.19 -29.58
N GLU A 57 -33.94 23.15 -30.29
CA GLU A 57 -34.67 24.27 -30.92
C GLU A 57 -35.69 23.78 -31.97
N TYR A 58 -35.44 22.60 -32.55
CA TYR A 58 -36.31 21.91 -33.51
C TYR A 58 -36.79 20.56 -32.96
N LEU A 59 -37.19 20.54 -31.69
CA LEU A 59 -37.59 19.31 -31.00
C LEU A 59 -38.71 18.56 -31.72
N ASP A 60 -39.62 19.26 -32.42
CA ASP A 60 -40.69 18.63 -33.18
C ASP A 60 -40.16 17.82 -34.38
N LEU A 61 -39.18 18.35 -35.10
CA LEU A 61 -38.49 17.65 -36.19
C LEU A 61 -37.67 16.49 -35.67
N PHE A 62 -37.00 16.66 -34.52
CA PHE A 62 -36.27 15.58 -33.85
C PHE A 62 -37.21 14.43 -33.45
N ILE A 63 -38.34 14.73 -32.81
CA ILE A 63 -39.30 13.69 -32.41
C ILE A 63 -39.89 12.99 -33.64
N LYS A 64 -40.25 13.73 -34.69
CA LYS A 64 -40.75 13.14 -35.95
C LYS A 64 -39.71 12.24 -36.61
N SER A 65 -38.44 12.64 -36.66
CA SER A 65 -37.37 11.83 -37.27
C SER A 65 -37.05 10.56 -36.46
N HIS A 66 -37.39 10.53 -35.18
CA HIS A 66 -37.20 9.38 -34.28
C HIS A 66 -38.47 8.53 -34.08
N GLY A 67 -39.42 8.61 -35.01
CA GLY A 67 -40.61 7.75 -35.02
C GLY A 67 -41.82 8.32 -34.27
N GLY A 68 -41.82 9.62 -33.97
CA GLY A 68 -42.92 10.32 -33.34
C GLY A 68 -42.94 10.21 -31.82
N ILE A 69 -43.87 10.94 -31.20
CA ILE A 69 -43.96 11.07 -29.74
C ILE A 69 -44.23 9.73 -29.05
N GLU A 70 -45.01 8.84 -29.69
CA GLU A 70 -45.31 7.51 -29.17
C GLU A 70 -44.04 6.67 -29.00
N LYS A 71 -43.10 6.76 -29.96
CA LYS A 71 -41.85 6.02 -29.90
C LYS A 71 -40.93 6.56 -28.81
N VAL A 72 -40.89 7.88 -28.64
CA VAL A 72 -40.15 8.53 -27.55
C VAL A 72 -40.72 8.12 -26.20
N GLN A 73 -42.05 8.07 -26.05
CA GLN A 73 -42.69 7.63 -24.82
C GLN A 73 -42.38 6.15 -24.51
N GLN A 74 -42.42 5.26 -25.51
CA GLN A 74 -42.02 3.86 -25.34
C GLN A 74 -40.57 3.72 -24.85
N VAL A 75 -39.65 4.55 -25.35
CA VAL A 75 -38.25 4.54 -24.91
C VAL A 75 -38.14 5.02 -23.46
N ILE A 76 -38.89 6.06 -23.07
CA ILE A 76 -38.96 6.52 -21.69
C ILE A 76 -39.51 5.41 -20.78
N ASP A 77 -40.61 4.76 -21.17
CA ASP A 77 -41.24 3.69 -20.38
C ASP A 77 -40.32 2.47 -20.25
N SER A 78 -39.66 2.04 -21.34
CA SER A 78 -38.65 0.97 -21.30
C SER A 78 -37.46 1.35 -20.43
N SER A 79 -37.06 2.63 -20.44
CA SER A 79 -35.99 3.14 -19.58
C SER A 79 -36.42 3.16 -18.11
N LEU A 80 -37.66 3.52 -17.82
CA LEU A 80 -38.25 3.47 -16.47
C LEU A 80 -38.28 2.05 -15.93
N GLU A 81 -38.71 1.07 -16.73
CA GLU A 81 -38.71 -0.34 -16.33
C GLU A 81 -37.30 -0.86 -16.00
N ARG A 82 -36.28 -0.40 -16.75
CA ARG A 82 -34.90 -0.86 -16.59
C ARG A 82 -34.12 -0.13 -15.49
N THR A 83 -34.35 1.17 -15.33
CA THR A 83 -33.52 2.04 -14.47
C THR A 83 -34.27 2.57 -13.24
N GLY A 84 -35.59 2.41 -13.19
CA GLY A 84 -36.44 2.96 -12.16
C GLY A 84 -36.70 4.46 -12.34
N LEU A 85 -37.50 5.02 -11.43
CA LEU A 85 -37.75 6.45 -11.37
C LEU A 85 -36.53 7.19 -10.83
N SER A 86 -36.20 8.30 -11.47
CA SER A 86 -35.26 9.30 -11.00
C SER A 86 -35.57 9.68 -9.55
N PRO A 87 -34.54 9.86 -8.69
CA PRO A 87 -34.71 10.29 -7.31
C PRO A 87 -35.58 11.54 -7.15
N ARG A 88 -35.65 12.39 -8.19
CA ARG A 88 -36.54 13.55 -8.27
C ARG A 88 -38.02 13.23 -7.97
N TYR A 89 -38.47 12.03 -8.36
CA TYR A 89 -39.87 11.59 -8.27
C TYR A 89 -40.13 10.63 -7.11
N THR A 90 -39.11 9.94 -6.62
CA THR A 90 -39.23 9.04 -5.47
C THR A 90 -39.00 9.76 -4.14
N ARG A 91 -38.43 10.97 -4.14
CA ARG A 91 -38.19 11.81 -2.95
C ARG A 91 -38.75 13.24 -3.12
N PRO A 92 -40.02 13.46 -2.81
CA PRO A 92 -40.70 14.74 -3.05
C PRO A 92 -40.42 15.79 -1.95
N ASP A 93 -39.17 16.25 -1.76
CA ASP A 93 -38.86 17.58 -1.15
C ASP A 93 -37.37 18.00 -1.16
N GLU A 94 -36.55 17.49 -2.10
CA GLU A 94 -35.16 17.96 -2.22
C GLU A 94 -35.13 19.39 -2.82
N LYS A 95 -34.99 20.38 -1.95
CA LYS A 95 -34.46 21.70 -2.34
C LYS A 95 -32.98 21.52 -2.70
N LYS A 96 -32.34 22.53 -3.35
CA LYS A 96 -30.89 22.60 -3.71
C LYS A 96 -29.86 22.19 -2.61
N LYS A 97 -30.29 21.77 -1.42
CA LYS A 97 -29.53 21.42 -0.22
C LYS A 97 -28.79 20.07 -0.30
N ASP A 98 -29.22 19.10 -1.11
CA ASP A 98 -28.64 17.74 -1.11
C ASP A 98 -27.68 17.43 -2.29
N ILE A 99 -26.84 18.39 -2.70
CA ILE A 99 -25.83 18.10 -3.72
C ILE A 99 -24.45 17.96 -3.07
N PHE A 100 -23.96 16.73 -3.04
CA PHE A 100 -22.63 16.31 -2.59
C PHE A 100 -21.52 16.84 -3.54
N PRO A 101 -20.28 17.15 -3.06
CA PRO A 101 -19.84 17.09 -1.68
C PRO A 101 -20.30 18.29 -0.82
N PRO A 102 -20.50 18.06 0.49
CA PRO A 102 -20.86 19.05 1.51
C PRO A 102 -19.93 20.26 1.57
N LYS A 103 -20.49 21.44 1.85
CA LYS A 103 -19.70 22.58 2.34
C LYS A 103 -19.44 22.42 3.85
N GLU A 104 -18.50 23.16 4.42
CA GLU A 104 -18.12 23.09 5.85
C GLU A 104 -19.27 23.26 6.88
N LYS A 105 -20.46 23.70 6.43
CA LYS A 105 -21.68 23.91 7.23
C LYS A 105 -22.87 23.06 6.73
N ASP A 106 -22.61 21.83 6.33
CA ASP A 106 -23.64 20.89 5.91
C ASP A 106 -24.32 20.21 7.10
N GLU A 107 -25.65 20.21 7.11
CA GLU A 107 -26.50 19.63 8.17
C GLU A 107 -26.34 18.10 8.26
N ASN A 108 -25.79 17.43 7.23
CA ASN A 108 -25.51 16.00 7.20
C ASN A 108 -24.10 15.64 7.67
N ARG A 109 -23.25 16.63 7.95
CA ARG A 109 -21.92 16.42 8.53
C ARG A 109 -22.04 16.43 10.05
N VAL A 110 -21.85 15.26 10.65
CA VAL A 110 -21.97 15.04 12.09
C VAL A 110 -20.60 14.84 12.70
N PHE A 111 -20.37 15.46 13.85
CA PHE A 111 -19.16 15.27 14.63
C PHE A 111 -19.45 14.30 15.76
N ALA A 112 -18.78 13.15 15.77
CA ALA A 112 -19.04 12.08 16.74
C ALA A 112 -17.74 11.35 17.11
N LYS A 113 -17.82 10.50 18.14
CA LYS A 113 -16.68 9.69 18.59
C LYS A 113 -16.73 8.29 17.97
N ASP A 114 -15.59 7.77 17.57
CA ASP A 114 -15.45 6.32 17.34
C ASP A 114 -15.44 5.55 18.67
N LEU A 115 -15.50 4.23 18.60
CA LEU A 115 -15.47 3.36 19.78
C LEU A 115 -14.23 3.54 20.67
N MET A 116 -13.14 4.11 20.17
CA MET A 116 -11.94 4.42 20.96
C MET A 116 -12.00 5.84 21.58
N GLY A 117 -13.09 6.58 21.37
CA GLY A 117 -13.30 7.93 21.86
C GLY A 117 -12.69 9.03 20.98
N ASN A 118 -12.08 8.67 19.84
CA ASN A 118 -11.50 9.66 18.93
C ASN A 118 -12.61 10.36 18.16
N LYS A 119 -12.47 11.67 17.99
CA LYS A 119 -13.47 12.48 17.32
C LYS A 119 -13.22 12.50 15.81
N HIS A 120 -14.27 12.20 15.04
CA HIS A 120 -14.26 12.25 13.58
C HIS A 120 -15.48 12.98 13.05
N TYR A 121 -15.37 13.42 11.80
CA TYR A 121 -16.51 13.87 11.02
C TYR A 121 -17.09 12.68 10.23
N TYR A 122 -18.40 12.56 10.31
CA TYR A 122 -19.19 11.55 9.63
C TYR A 122 -20.20 12.24 8.73
N TYR A 123 -20.53 11.60 7.62
CA TYR A 123 -21.64 11.99 6.76
C TYR A 123 -22.80 11.07 7.01
N ARG A 124 -23.93 11.66 7.39
CA ARG A 124 -25.22 11.00 7.55
C ARG A 124 -25.85 10.76 6.17
N PHE A 125 -26.37 9.56 5.94
CA PHE A 125 -27.14 9.19 4.76
C PHE A 125 -28.27 8.23 5.15
N TYR A 126 -29.27 8.10 4.29
CA TYR A 126 -30.41 7.20 4.50
C TYR A 126 -30.43 6.12 3.43
N ASN A 127 -30.70 4.88 3.83
CA ASN A 127 -30.93 3.80 2.87
C ASN A 127 -32.34 3.89 2.25
N GLU A 128 -32.66 2.96 1.34
CA GLU A 128 -33.96 2.88 0.64
C GLU A 128 -35.15 2.65 1.57
N ASN A 129 -34.91 2.08 2.75
CA ASN A 129 -35.91 1.81 3.79
C ASN A 129 -36.01 2.94 4.84
N GLY A 130 -35.32 4.07 4.65
CA GLY A 130 -35.33 5.21 5.57
C GLY A 130 -34.47 5.05 6.84
N ILE A 131 -33.59 4.05 6.90
CA ILE A 131 -32.67 3.82 8.02
C ILE A 131 -31.50 4.80 7.93
N GLU A 132 -31.25 5.49 9.02
CA GLU A 132 -30.16 6.45 9.19
C GLU A 132 -28.82 5.76 9.40
N LEU A 133 -27.86 6.05 8.54
CA LEU A 133 -26.52 5.46 8.50
C LEU A 133 -25.45 6.53 8.31
N TYR A 134 -24.19 6.16 8.60
CA TYR A 134 -23.07 7.08 8.60
C TYR A 134 -21.85 6.53 7.86
N THR A 135 -21.07 7.41 7.23
CA THR A 135 -19.76 7.08 6.65
C THR A 135 -18.72 8.11 7.10
N MET A 136 -17.46 7.72 7.24
CA MET A 136 -16.42 8.60 7.77
C MET A 136 -15.83 9.50 6.65
N GLU A 137 -15.74 10.80 6.91
CA GLU A 137 -15.33 11.83 5.92
C GLU A 137 -13.95 11.57 5.30
N LYS A 138 -12.99 11.06 6.09
CA LYS A 138 -11.59 10.89 5.65
C LYS A 138 -11.33 9.63 4.83
N LYS A 139 -12.29 8.70 4.72
CA LYS A 139 -12.11 7.47 3.96
C LYS A 139 -12.47 7.71 2.49
N ARG A 140 -11.45 7.76 1.62
CA ARG A 140 -11.57 8.01 0.16
C ARG A 140 -12.42 6.96 -0.57
N GLU A 141 -12.49 5.75 -0.04
CA GLU A 141 -13.34 4.66 -0.52
C GLU A 141 -14.65 4.70 0.27
N PHE A 142 -15.56 5.56 -0.19
CA PHE A 142 -16.88 5.73 0.41
C PHE A 142 -17.61 4.37 0.44
N PHE A 143 -18.26 4.07 1.57
CA PHE A 143 -19.05 2.85 1.83
C PHE A 143 -18.30 1.58 2.28
N GLN A 144 -16.96 1.54 2.40
CA GLN A 144 -16.32 0.34 2.98
C GLN A 144 -16.72 0.03 4.42
N THR A 145 -17.16 1.02 5.19
CA THR A 145 -17.59 0.81 6.57
C THR A 145 -18.82 1.66 6.79
N VAL A 146 -19.91 1.04 7.22
CA VAL A 146 -21.12 1.73 7.65
C VAL A 146 -21.04 1.95 9.14
N PHE A 147 -21.34 3.16 9.57
CA PHE A 147 -21.39 3.52 10.97
C PHE A 147 -22.83 3.65 11.45
N ILE A 148 -23.10 3.12 12.64
CA ILE A 148 -24.40 3.21 13.31
C ILE A 148 -24.19 3.92 14.65
N PRO A 149 -25.01 4.93 14.98
CA PRO A 149 -24.93 5.60 16.27
C PRO A 149 -25.39 4.66 17.39
N CYS A 150 -24.61 4.57 18.45
CA CYS A 150 -24.90 3.77 19.64
C CYS A 150 -24.33 4.46 20.88
N GLU A 151 -25.18 4.87 21.81
CA GLU A 151 -24.80 5.45 23.12
C GLU A 151 -23.73 6.56 23.04
N GLY A 152 -23.82 7.43 22.03
CA GLY A 152 -22.87 8.55 21.83
C GLY A 152 -21.60 8.20 21.05
N PHE A 153 -21.49 6.95 20.59
CA PHE A 153 -20.41 6.45 19.75
C PHE A 153 -20.89 6.07 18.35
N MET A 154 -19.97 6.02 17.40
CA MET A 154 -20.17 5.52 16.05
C MET A 154 -19.57 4.12 15.94
N VAL A 155 -20.44 3.11 15.85
CA VAL A 155 -20.06 1.70 15.69
C VAL A 155 -19.86 1.42 14.21
N GLY A 156 -18.62 1.10 13.81
CA GLY A 156 -18.30 0.74 12.44
C GLY A 156 -18.58 -0.73 12.14
N ILE A 157 -19.22 -1.00 11.00
CA ILE A 157 -19.52 -2.33 10.47
C ILE A 157 -18.87 -2.41 9.08
N ASP A 158 -17.84 -3.24 8.97
CA ASP A 158 -17.05 -3.41 7.75
C ASP A 158 -17.92 -4.05 6.63
N GLN A 159 -18.01 -3.40 5.47
CA GLN A 159 -18.77 -3.85 4.30
C GLN A 159 -17.99 -4.89 3.47
N ARG A 160 -17.62 -6.02 4.09
CA ARG A 160 -17.28 -7.23 3.31
C ARG A 160 -18.51 -7.88 2.64
N HIS A 161 -19.69 -7.39 2.99
CA HIS A 161 -21.02 -7.81 2.54
C HIS A 161 -21.81 -6.58 2.07
N ARG A 162 -22.74 -6.74 1.11
CA ARG A 162 -23.54 -5.62 0.57
C ARG A 162 -24.36 -4.94 1.67
N LEU A 163 -24.66 -3.65 1.52
CA LEU A 163 -25.46 -2.88 2.47
C LEU A 163 -26.78 -3.57 2.86
N GLU A 164 -27.45 -4.21 1.89
CA GLU A 164 -28.67 -5.00 2.10
C GLU A 164 -28.50 -6.12 3.14
N GLU A 165 -27.37 -6.81 3.16
CA GLU A 165 -27.09 -7.91 4.08
C GLU A 165 -26.90 -7.39 5.51
N ILE A 166 -26.22 -6.26 5.66
CA ILE A 166 -26.06 -5.58 6.95
C ILE A 166 -27.43 -5.21 7.50
N LEU A 167 -28.31 -4.64 6.67
CA LEU A 167 -29.65 -4.23 7.09
C LEU A 167 -30.51 -5.42 7.50
N LYS A 168 -30.46 -6.52 6.73
CA LYS A 168 -31.14 -7.77 7.07
C LYS A 168 -30.66 -8.31 8.42
N TRP A 169 -29.35 -8.35 8.63
CA TRP A 169 -28.78 -8.79 9.90
C TRP A 169 -29.18 -7.87 11.06
N LEU A 170 -29.10 -6.55 10.92
CA LEU A 170 -29.52 -5.62 11.96
C LEU A 170 -30.99 -5.83 12.39
N SER A 171 -31.86 -6.16 11.43
CA SER A 171 -33.27 -6.46 11.71
C SER A 171 -33.49 -7.73 12.54
N THR A 172 -32.48 -8.62 12.60
CA THR A 172 -32.52 -9.85 13.41
C THR A 172 -32.03 -9.66 14.84
N LEU A 173 -31.45 -8.50 15.19
CA LEU A 173 -30.87 -8.25 16.51
C LEU A 173 -31.96 -7.90 17.53
N GLU A 174 -32.27 -8.82 18.42
CA GLU A 174 -33.31 -8.67 19.47
C GLU A 174 -33.06 -7.47 20.41
N HIS A 175 -31.79 -7.16 20.67
CA HIS A 175 -31.37 -6.04 21.54
C HIS A 175 -30.58 -4.97 20.77
N GLY A 176 -30.75 -4.93 19.45
CA GLY A 176 -30.03 -4.03 18.55
C GLY A 176 -28.52 -4.22 18.59
N ILE A 177 -27.80 -3.24 18.02
CA ILE A 177 -26.34 -3.29 17.90
C ILE A 177 -25.63 -3.30 19.27
N ARG A 178 -26.24 -2.65 20.27
CA ARG A 178 -25.69 -2.58 21.63
C ARG A 178 -25.65 -3.94 22.32
N GLY A 179 -26.73 -4.73 22.19
CA GLY A 179 -26.78 -6.08 22.77
C GLY A 179 -25.88 -7.06 22.04
N GLU A 180 -25.74 -6.92 20.72
CA GLU A 180 -24.81 -7.73 19.94
C GLU A 180 -23.34 -7.45 20.32
N ILE A 181 -22.97 -6.18 20.51
CA ILE A 181 -21.64 -5.81 21.01
C ILE A 181 -21.37 -6.44 22.38
N GLU A 182 -22.35 -6.40 23.28
CA GLU A 182 -22.22 -6.98 24.62
C GLU A 182 -22.06 -8.51 24.57
N ARG A 183 -22.84 -9.19 23.73
CA ARG A 183 -22.72 -10.64 23.51
C ARG A 183 -21.32 -11.00 23.02
N VAL A 184 -20.85 -10.36 21.95
CA VAL A 184 -19.52 -10.63 21.35
C VAL A 184 -18.38 -10.29 22.31
N PHE A 185 -18.51 -9.20 23.07
CA PHE A 185 -17.54 -8.82 24.08
C PHE A 185 -17.48 -9.85 25.21
N ASN A 186 -18.61 -10.27 25.77
CA ASN A 186 -18.67 -11.26 26.84
C ASN A 186 -18.14 -12.63 26.40
N GLU A 187 -18.42 -13.05 25.17
CA GLU A 187 -17.82 -14.26 24.58
C GLU A 187 -16.30 -14.18 24.49
N SER A 188 -15.77 -12.99 24.19
CA SER A 188 -14.32 -12.77 24.11
C SER A 188 -13.67 -12.74 25.50
N MET A 189 -14.34 -12.15 26.48
CA MET A 189 -13.92 -12.14 27.89
C MET A 189 -13.99 -13.54 28.55
N GLY A 190 -14.85 -14.43 28.04
CA GLY A 190 -14.99 -15.81 28.54
C GLY A 190 -13.82 -16.74 28.18
N ASP A 191 -12.98 -16.37 27.23
CA ASP A 191 -11.81 -17.15 26.80
C ASP A 191 -10.50 -16.34 27.04
N PRO A 192 -9.63 -16.75 27.98
CA PRO A 192 -8.35 -16.08 28.25
C PRO A 192 -7.41 -15.97 27.05
N LYS A 193 -7.61 -16.79 26.00
CA LYS A 193 -6.80 -16.76 24.78
C LYS A 193 -7.38 -15.84 23.71
N ARG A 194 -8.63 -15.38 23.87
CA ARG A 194 -9.33 -14.56 22.89
C ARG A 194 -9.16 -13.09 23.22
N TRP A 195 -8.85 -12.31 22.20
CA TRP A 195 -8.74 -10.86 22.32
C TRP A 195 -10.11 -10.22 22.54
N ALA A 196 -10.27 -9.47 23.62
CA ALA A 196 -11.45 -8.65 23.86
C ALA A 196 -11.31 -7.30 23.14
N ASP A 197 -12.30 -6.91 22.34
CA ASP A 197 -12.26 -5.65 21.61
C ASP A 197 -12.32 -4.44 22.56
N LEU A 198 -11.28 -3.60 22.52
CA LEU A 198 -11.15 -2.44 23.41
C LEU A 198 -12.14 -1.32 23.09
N GLY A 199 -12.61 -1.23 21.85
CA GLY A 199 -13.65 -0.28 21.46
C GLY A 199 -15.01 -0.71 22.01
N PHE A 200 -15.33 -2.00 21.95
CA PHE A 200 -16.51 -2.55 22.61
C PHE A 200 -16.41 -2.35 24.13
N ALA A 201 -15.26 -2.65 24.73
CA ALA A 201 -15.04 -2.42 26.15
C ALA A 201 -15.29 -0.95 26.55
N HIS A 202 -14.86 0.00 25.72
CA HIS A 202 -15.05 1.42 25.98
C HIS A 202 -16.52 1.84 25.88
N LEU A 203 -17.27 1.35 24.88
CA LEU A 203 -18.72 1.54 24.79
C LEU A 203 -19.44 0.98 26.04
N LEU A 204 -19.02 -0.20 26.50
CA LEU A 204 -19.62 -0.91 27.64
C LEU A 204 -19.18 -0.35 29.01
N GLY A 205 -18.24 0.61 29.05
CA GLY A 205 -17.67 1.11 30.30
C GLY A 205 -16.74 0.13 31.03
N ARG A 206 -16.25 -0.91 30.34
CA ARG A 206 -15.43 -2.02 30.87
C ARG A 206 -14.00 -2.03 30.32
N TYR A 207 -13.48 -0.84 29.98
CA TYR A 207 -12.20 -0.68 29.30
C TYR A 207 -11.01 -1.24 30.08
N ASP A 208 -10.94 -0.98 31.38
CA ASP A 208 -9.85 -1.46 32.24
C ASP A 208 -9.91 -2.98 32.48
N GLU A 209 -11.12 -3.55 32.54
CA GLU A 209 -11.31 -5.02 32.58
C GLU A 209 -10.75 -5.67 31.31
N ALA A 210 -11.10 -5.14 30.14
CA ALA A 210 -10.61 -5.67 28.87
C ALA A 210 -9.10 -5.52 28.71
N LYS A 211 -8.51 -4.41 29.18
CA LYS A 211 -7.06 -4.23 29.23
C LYS A 211 -6.38 -5.30 30.07
N THR A 212 -6.94 -5.61 31.23
CA THR A 212 -6.40 -6.63 32.14
C THR A 212 -6.48 -8.01 31.52
N HIS A 213 -7.62 -8.35 30.91
CA HIS A 213 -7.81 -9.61 30.16
C HIS A 213 -6.81 -9.75 29.00
N ASN A 214 -6.59 -8.67 28.25
CA ASN A 214 -5.71 -8.66 27.08
C ASN A 214 -4.21 -8.59 27.39
N ALA A 215 -3.83 -8.21 28.62
CA ALA A 215 -2.43 -8.06 29.02
C ALA A 215 -1.55 -9.30 28.77
N PRO A 216 -1.93 -10.53 29.19
CA PRO A 216 -1.14 -11.73 28.90
C PRO A 216 -1.01 -12.02 27.40
N ILE A 217 -2.06 -11.76 26.61
CA ILE A 217 -2.03 -11.95 25.14
C ILE A 217 -1.03 -10.98 24.49
N LEU A 218 -0.96 -9.72 24.95
CA LEU A 218 0.02 -8.75 24.47
C LEU A 218 1.45 -9.16 24.81
N GLU A 219 1.66 -9.67 26.00
CA GLU A 219 2.99 -10.09 26.46
C GLU A 219 3.50 -11.29 25.64
N GLU A 220 2.65 -12.29 25.40
CA GLU A 220 3.01 -13.43 24.55
C GLU A 220 3.34 -12.99 23.11
N ARG A 221 2.55 -12.05 22.56
CA ARG A 221 2.83 -11.48 21.22
C ARG A 221 4.17 -10.75 21.18
N ARG A 222 4.49 -9.97 22.22
CA ARG A 222 5.76 -9.26 22.33
C ARG A 222 6.94 -10.22 22.36
N GLN A 223 6.88 -11.24 23.20
CA GLN A 223 7.94 -12.26 23.30
C GLN A 223 8.16 -12.96 21.96
N ARG A 224 7.07 -13.30 21.25
CA ARG A 224 7.15 -13.92 19.93
C ARG A 224 7.75 -12.97 18.88
N ASP A 225 7.43 -11.68 18.94
CA ASP A 225 8.00 -10.68 18.04
C ASP A 225 9.49 -10.45 18.31
N GLU A 226 9.89 -10.42 19.57
CA GLU A 226 11.29 -10.32 20.00
C GLU A 226 12.10 -11.55 19.57
N GLN A 227 11.58 -12.76 19.78
CA GLN A 227 12.20 -14.01 19.30
C GLN A 227 12.39 -13.98 17.78
N ARG A 228 11.34 -13.67 17.02
CA ARG A 228 11.43 -13.56 15.55
C ARG A 228 12.37 -12.46 15.08
N LYS A 229 12.55 -11.40 15.87
CA LYS A 229 13.52 -10.33 15.56
C LYS A 229 14.95 -10.81 15.83
N ALA A 230 15.17 -11.46 16.97
CA ALA A 230 16.48 -12.02 17.34
C ALA A 230 16.94 -13.10 16.35
N GLU A 231 16.04 -14.00 15.94
CA GLU A 231 16.32 -15.03 14.93
C GLU A 231 16.74 -14.42 13.59
N ARG A 232 15.99 -13.42 13.10
CA ARG A 232 16.33 -12.72 11.86
C ARG A 232 17.66 -11.97 11.94
N GLU A 233 17.97 -11.39 13.10
CA GLU A 233 19.24 -10.71 13.31
C GLU A 233 20.41 -11.70 13.39
N ALA A 234 20.24 -12.84 14.06
CA ALA A 234 21.22 -13.90 14.10
C ALA A 234 21.49 -14.48 12.70
N GLU A 235 20.44 -14.75 11.92
CA GLU A 235 20.55 -15.21 10.53
C GLU A 235 21.27 -14.18 9.66
N ARG A 236 20.98 -12.88 9.82
CA ARG A 236 21.68 -11.82 9.09
C ARG A 236 23.17 -11.78 9.44
N ARG A 237 23.51 -11.81 10.74
CA ARG A 237 24.91 -11.81 11.20
C ARG A 237 25.66 -13.05 10.70
N GLN A 238 25.00 -14.22 10.70
CA GLN A 238 25.58 -15.44 10.17
C GLN A 238 25.87 -15.31 8.67
N ARG A 239 24.91 -14.81 7.88
CA ARG A 239 25.11 -14.58 6.44
C ARG A 239 26.21 -13.57 6.16
N GLU A 240 26.29 -12.49 6.93
CA GLU A 240 27.37 -11.50 6.82
C GLU A 240 28.73 -12.13 7.13
N HIS A 241 28.82 -12.93 8.19
CA HIS A 241 30.05 -13.65 8.55
C HIS A 241 30.45 -14.69 7.49
N GLU A 242 29.50 -15.46 6.96
CA GLU A 242 29.75 -16.43 5.89
C GLU A 242 30.18 -15.74 4.59
N GLN A 243 29.56 -14.62 4.23
CA GLN A 243 29.95 -13.82 3.08
C GLN A 243 31.36 -13.24 3.25
N GLN A 244 31.68 -12.72 4.44
CA GLN A 244 33.00 -12.18 4.73
C GLN A 244 34.07 -13.29 4.69
N ALA A 245 33.83 -14.43 5.35
CA ALA A 245 34.76 -15.56 5.33
C ALA A 245 35.00 -16.09 3.90
N ARG A 246 33.94 -16.16 3.08
CA ARG A 246 34.05 -16.53 1.66
C ARG A 246 34.86 -15.51 0.87
N TYR A 247 34.66 -14.22 1.14
CA TYR A 247 35.42 -13.13 0.52
C TYR A 247 36.90 -13.23 0.89
N ASP A 248 37.23 -13.30 2.17
CA ASP A 248 38.61 -13.36 2.67
C ASP A 248 39.34 -14.59 2.13
N THR A 249 38.65 -15.74 2.09
CA THR A 249 39.20 -16.98 1.53
C THR A 249 39.51 -16.82 0.05
N ALA A 250 38.59 -16.25 -0.74
CA ALA A 250 38.80 -16.06 -2.17
C ALA A 250 39.94 -15.08 -2.48
N ILE A 251 40.11 -14.02 -1.67
CA ILE A 251 41.23 -13.08 -1.77
C ILE A 251 42.54 -13.80 -1.47
N ARG A 252 42.65 -14.48 -0.32
CA ARG A 252 43.87 -15.21 0.07
C ARG A 252 44.27 -16.28 -0.93
N GLU A 253 43.30 -17.04 -1.45
CA GLU A 253 43.55 -18.03 -2.52
C GLU A 253 44.12 -17.37 -3.77
N ALA A 254 43.53 -16.25 -4.21
CA ALA A 254 43.97 -15.56 -5.41
C ALA A 254 45.35 -14.92 -5.25
N GLU A 255 45.65 -14.32 -4.10
CA GLU A 255 46.98 -13.80 -3.75
C GLU A 255 48.03 -14.92 -3.85
N LYS A 256 47.74 -16.08 -3.22
CA LYS A 256 48.61 -17.26 -3.26
C LYS A 256 48.82 -17.79 -4.67
N ASP A 257 47.76 -17.88 -5.46
CA ASP A 257 47.82 -18.38 -6.82
C ASP A 257 48.60 -17.43 -7.75
N ILE A 258 48.45 -16.10 -7.59
CA ILE A 258 49.26 -15.11 -8.30
C ILE A 258 50.76 -15.34 -8.03
N LEU A 259 51.13 -15.48 -6.76
CA LEU A 259 52.53 -15.66 -6.36
C LEU A 259 53.11 -17.00 -6.81
N ALA A 260 52.29 -18.04 -6.84
CA ALA A 260 52.66 -19.35 -7.37
C ALA A 260 52.71 -19.40 -8.91
N GLY A 261 52.42 -18.29 -9.60
CA GLY A 261 52.37 -18.21 -11.06
C GLY A 261 51.20 -18.97 -11.70
N LYS A 262 50.18 -19.29 -10.91
CA LYS A 262 48.96 -19.94 -11.41
C LYS A 262 48.01 -18.93 -12.03
N GLU A 263 47.11 -19.43 -12.85
CA GLU A 263 46.07 -18.60 -13.46
C GLU A 263 44.95 -18.31 -12.46
N VAL A 264 44.64 -17.03 -12.26
CA VAL A 264 43.52 -16.58 -11.45
C VAL A 264 42.38 -16.14 -12.34
N VAL A 265 41.24 -16.83 -12.23
CA VAL A 265 40.01 -16.52 -12.97
C VAL A 265 39.26 -15.39 -12.27
N ASN A 266 38.79 -14.42 -13.03
CA ASN A 266 37.99 -13.30 -12.57
C ASN A 266 36.52 -13.71 -12.31
N ARG A 267 36.34 -14.66 -11.38
CA ARG A 267 35.03 -15.12 -10.92
C ARG A 267 34.34 -14.07 -10.04
N GLU A 268 33.03 -14.21 -9.88
CA GLU A 268 32.25 -13.36 -8.99
C GLU A 268 32.33 -13.87 -7.53
N VAL A 269 32.58 -12.96 -6.60
CA VAL A 269 32.59 -13.18 -5.15
C VAL A 269 31.69 -12.13 -4.51
N ASN A 270 30.59 -12.57 -3.88
CA ASN A 270 29.58 -11.70 -3.28
C ASN A 270 29.07 -10.58 -4.21
N GLY A 271 28.75 -10.90 -5.47
CA GLY A 271 28.25 -9.88 -6.43
C GLY A 271 29.33 -9.05 -7.11
N LYS A 272 30.62 -9.29 -6.83
CA LYS A 272 31.73 -8.45 -7.32
C LYS A 272 32.82 -9.27 -8.00
N ALA A 273 33.44 -8.71 -9.04
CA ALA A 273 34.54 -9.34 -9.75
C ALA A 273 35.78 -9.49 -8.86
N LEU A 274 36.30 -10.72 -8.71
CA LEU A 274 37.43 -11.05 -7.82
C LEU A 274 38.67 -10.17 -8.08
N ILE A 275 39.05 -9.97 -9.34
CA ILE A 275 40.24 -9.17 -9.66
C ILE A 275 40.04 -7.70 -9.29
N MET A 276 38.83 -7.17 -9.43
CA MET A 276 38.51 -5.81 -8.97
C MET A 276 38.58 -5.70 -7.44
N GLN A 277 38.22 -6.77 -6.71
CA GLN A 277 38.33 -6.80 -5.26
C GLN A 277 39.78 -6.85 -4.79
N LEU A 278 40.65 -7.62 -5.45
CA LEU A 278 42.09 -7.62 -5.17
C LEU A 278 42.70 -6.21 -5.30
N PHE A 279 42.40 -5.49 -6.37
CA PHE A 279 42.88 -4.10 -6.50
C PHE A 279 42.39 -3.19 -5.37
N ARG A 280 41.16 -3.39 -4.86
CA ARG A 280 40.64 -2.60 -3.75
C ARG A 280 41.29 -2.96 -2.41
N GLU A 281 41.49 -4.25 -2.16
CA GLU A 281 42.13 -4.76 -0.93
C GLU A 281 43.56 -4.21 -0.77
N HIS A 282 44.28 -4.06 -1.88
CA HIS A 282 45.61 -3.48 -1.90
C HIS A 282 45.65 -1.97 -2.16
N GLU A 283 44.50 -1.29 -2.05
CA GLU A 283 44.37 0.16 -2.22
C GLU A 283 44.92 0.70 -3.56
N ILE A 284 44.88 -0.11 -4.63
CA ILE A 284 45.36 0.26 -5.95
C ILE A 284 44.25 0.99 -6.71
N PRO A 285 44.42 2.29 -7.02
CA PRO A 285 43.39 3.05 -7.74
C PRO A 285 43.31 2.59 -9.21
N VAL A 286 42.16 2.06 -9.59
CA VAL A 286 41.88 1.65 -10.97
C VAL A 286 41.01 2.73 -11.66
N PRO A 287 41.37 3.22 -12.86
CA PRO A 287 40.54 4.18 -13.59
C PRO A 287 39.14 3.62 -13.91
N LEU A 288 38.10 4.45 -13.86
CA LEU A 288 36.70 4.02 -14.03
C LEU A 288 36.45 3.18 -15.30
N LYS A 289 37.05 3.56 -16.43
CA LYS A 289 36.93 2.80 -17.69
C LYS A 289 37.53 1.39 -17.56
N THR A 290 38.67 1.27 -16.87
CA THR A 290 39.34 0.01 -16.59
C THR A 290 38.58 -0.83 -15.56
N GLN A 291 37.94 -0.21 -14.56
CA GLN A 291 37.06 -0.93 -13.64
C GLN A 291 35.92 -1.62 -14.39
N GLY A 292 35.21 -0.88 -15.25
CA GLY A 292 34.14 -1.45 -16.08
C GLY A 292 34.65 -2.54 -17.02
N TRP A 293 35.86 -2.42 -17.53
CA TRP A 293 36.48 -3.45 -18.36
C TRP A 293 36.85 -4.71 -17.56
N ILE A 294 37.44 -4.57 -16.37
CA ILE A 294 37.73 -5.71 -15.47
C ILE A 294 36.44 -6.43 -15.12
N ILE A 295 35.35 -5.71 -14.83
CA ILE A 295 34.08 -6.33 -14.44
C ILE A 295 33.44 -7.09 -15.60
N ASN A 296 33.47 -6.55 -16.82
CA ASN A 296 32.65 -7.06 -17.94
C ASN A 296 33.43 -7.86 -19.00
N ALA A 297 34.74 -7.69 -19.10
CA ALA A 297 35.54 -8.23 -20.20
C ALA A 297 36.68 -9.15 -19.74
N LEU A 298 37.29 -8.91 -18.58
CA LEU A 298 38.42 -9.70 -18.09
C LEU A 298 37.97 -11.10 -17.65
N HIS A 299 38.61 -12.14 -18.18
CA HIS A 299 38.38 -13.54 -17.83
C HIS A 299 39.37 -14.05 -16.79
N SER A 300 40.68 -13.82 -16.97
CA SER A 300 41.70 -14.32 -16.05
C SER A 300 43.03 -13.58 -16.19
N ILE A 301 43.88 -13.67 -15.18
CA ILE A 301 45.24 -13.13 -15.14
C ILE A 301 46.23 -14.24 -14.76
N ARG A 302 47.47 -14.13 -15.22
CA ARG A 302 48.57 -15.03 -14.87
C ARG A 302 49.87 -14.23 -14.75
N TYR A 303 50.57 -14.42 -13.64
CA TYR A 303 51.91 -13.90 -13.44
C TYR A 303 52.93 -15.00 -13.74
N SER A 304 54.04 -14.65 -14.38
CA SER A 304 55.16 -15.57 -14.61
C SER A 304 56.32 -15.17 -13.70
N PRO A 305 56.56 -15.87 -12.57
CA PRO A 305 57.61 -15.49 -11.60
C PRO A 305 59.01 -15.50 -12.20
N GLU A 306 59.28 -16.37 -13.18
CA GLU A 306 60.58 -16.53 -13.82
C GLU A 306 60.94 -15.37 -14.76
N SER A 307 59.96 -14.83 -15.50
CA SER A 307 60.16 -13.76 -16.48
C SER A 307 59.73 -12.39 -15.98
N GLY A 308 59.01 -12.32 -14.87
CA GLY A 308 58.37 -11.12 -14.36
C GLY A 308 57.24 -10.58 -15.24
N GLN A 309 56.79 -11.34 -16.23
CA GLN A 309 55.76 -10.92 -17.18
C GLN A 309 54.35 -11.30 -16.72
N TRP A 310 53.37 -10.54 -17.20
CA TRP A 310 51.96 -10.75 -16.94
C TRP A 310 51.22 -11.07 -18.23
N ASP A 311 50.32 -12.03 -18.16
CA ASP A 311 49.37 -12.36 -19.21
C ASP A 311 47.95 -12.25 -18.68
N TYR A 312 47.00 -11.87 -19.53
CA TYR A 312 45.58 -11.88 -19.18
C TYR A 312 44.71 -12.28 -20.36
N ARG A 313 43.60 -12.95 -20.06
CA ARG A 313 42.58 -13.35 -21.04
C ARG A 313 41.33 -12.51 -20.85
N TYR A 314 40.70 -12.12 -21.95
CA TYR A 314 39.47 -11.34 -21.95
C TYR A 314 38.57 -11.71 -23.14
N VAL A 315 37.30 -11.31 -23.09
CA VAL A 315 36.32 -11.61 -24.14
C VAL A 315 36.73 -10.95 -25.46
N LYS A 316 36.84 -11.75 -26.53
CA LYS A 316 37.34 -11.33 -27.85
C LYS A 316 36.60 -10.15 -28.49
N SER A 317 35.33 -9.93 -28.14
CA SER A 317 34.52 -8.79 -28.63
C SER A 317 34.84 -7.47 -27.94
N SER A 318 35.61 -7.49 -26.85
CA SER A 318 36.00 -6.28 -26.10
C SER A 318 37.32 -5.72 -26.60
N ARG A 319 37.45 -4.38 -26.60
CA ARG A 319 38.74 -3.72 -26.85
C ARG A 319 39.68 -3.96 -25.67
N ASP A 320 40.96 -4.17 -25.94
CA ASP A 320 41.97 -4.35 -24.89
C ASP A 320 42.11 -3.10 -24.00
N SER A 321 42.38 -3.32 -22.71
CA SER A 321 42.66 -2.24 -21.77
C SER A 321 44.17 -2.02 -21.67
N THR A 322 44.66 -0.97 -22.33
CA THR A 322 46.08 -0.56 -22.29
C THR A 322 46.63 -0.29 -20.88
N LYS A 323 45.75 -0.09 -19.89
CA LYS A 323 46.11 0.16 -18.50
C LYS A 323 46.33 -1.10 -17.66
N MET A 324 45.96 -2.30 -18.12
CA MET A 324 46.13 -3.52 -17.32
C MET A 324 47.59 -3.87 -17.07
N PHE A 325 48.44 -3.74 -18.09
CA PHE A 325 49.89 -3.97 -17.95
C PHE A 325 50.58 -2.98 -16.98
N GLU A 326 50.01 -1.80 -16.75
CA GLU A 326 50.52 -0.85 -15.75
C GLU A 326 50.05 -1.19 -14.31
N LEU A 327 48.89 -1.85 -14.18
CA LEU A 327 48.25 -2.12 -12.89
C LEU A 327 48.69 -3.45 -12.29
N LEU A 328 48.85 -4.50 -13.10
CA LEU A 328 49.19 -5.85 -12.62
C LEU A 328 50.55 -5.92 -11.90
N PRO A 329 51.63 -5.24 -12.35
CA PRO A 329 52.88 -5.19 -11.59
C PRO A 329 52.74 -4.52 -10.22
N LYS A 330 51.87 -3.50 -10.10
CA LYS A 330 51.57 -2.86 -8.81
C LYS A 330 50.85 -3.82 -7.87
N LEU A 331 49.97 -4.67 -8.42
CA LEU A 331 49.26 -5.70 -7.66
C LEU A 331 50.21 -6.75 -7.09
N SER A 332 51.10 -7.35 -7.90
CA SER A 332 52.09 -8.30 -7.37
C SER A 332 53.00 -7.67 -6.33
N ALA A 333 53.45 -6.43 -6.55
CA ALA A 333 54.30 -5.73 -5.59
C ALA A 333 53.58 -5.49 -4.25
N ALA A 334 52.30 -5.11 -4.28
CA ALA A 334 51.50 -4.91 -3.07
C ALA A 334 51.25 -6.23 -2.33
N ILE A 335 50.94 -7.32 -3.04
CA ILE A 335 50.76 -8.66 -2.46
C ILE A 335 52.06 -9.13 -1.78
N GLN A 336 53.21 -9.01 -2.47
CA GLN A 336 54.51 -9.39 -1.92
C GLN A 336 54.88 -8.57 -0.68
N THR A 337 54.58 -7.26 -0.70
CA THR A 337 54.81 -6.38 0.45
C THR A 337 53.98 -6.83 1.64
N LYS A 338 52.69 -7.12 1.45
CA LYS A 338 51.78 -7.63 2.49
C LYS A 338 52.29 -8.93 3.10
N GLN A 339 52.71 -9.91 2.28
CA GLN A 339 53.28 -11.16 2.78
C GLN A 339 54.54 -10.94 3.62
N GLN A 340 55.45 -10.06 3.20
CA GLN A 340 56.66 -9.77 3.97
C GLN A 340 56.36 -9.15 5.35
N PHE A 341 55.26 -8.41 5.48
CA PHE A 341 54.80 -7.89 6.77
C PHE A 341 54.14 -8.98 7.64
N GLU A 342 53.31 -9.85 7.04
CA GLU A 342 52.68 -10.97 7.75
C GLU A 342 53.73 -11.98 8.27
N GLU A 343 54.71 -12.35 7.44
CA GLU A 343 55.82 -13.25 7.82
C GLU A 343 56.74 -12.65 8.89
N ARG A 344 56.95 -11.33 8.89
CA ARG A 344 57.73 -10.63 9.93
C ARG A 344 56.94 -10.41 11.22
N GLY A 345 55.61 -10.32 11.13
CA GLY A 345 54.70 -10.24 12.28
C GLY A 345 54.58 -11.56 13.02
N GLU A 346 54.55 -12.70 12.31
CA GLU A 346 54.59 -14.05 12.89
C GLU A 346 55.98 -14.44 13.44
N ALA A 347 57.05 -13.77 13.02
CA ALA A 347 58.43 -14.06 13.45
C ALA A 347 58.90 -13.30 14.72
N SER A 348 58.03 -12.58 15.43
CA SER A 348 58.35 -12.08 16.78
C SER A 348 58.04 -13.17 17.83
N PRO A 349 59.03 -13.67 18.59
CA PRO A 349 58.80 -14.74 19.55
C PRO A 349 58.14 -14.21 20.84
N GLU A 350 57.19 -15.00 21.34
CA GLU A 350 56.71 -15.12 22.72
C GLU A 350 56.92 -13.91 23.64
N ALA A 351 55.86 -13.11 23.84
CA ALA A 351 55.68 -12.41 25.11
C ALA A 351 55.51 -13.48 26.21
N PRO A 352 56.24 -13.39 27.34
CA PRO A 352 56.13 -14.39 28.40
C PRO A 352 54.71 -14.38 28.95
N ALA A 353 54.16 -15.59 29.16
CA ALA A 353 52.92 -15.80 29.86
C ALA A 353 52.98 -15.08 31.22
N ALA A 354 52.25 -13.96 31.33
CA ALA A 354 52.02 -13.32 32.61
C ALA A 354 51.07 -14.22 33.39
N ALA A 355 51.56 -14.65 34.55
CA ALA A 355 50.87 -15.47 35.51
C ALA A 355 49.50 -14.86 35.90
N ASP A 356 48.50 -15.73 35.83
CA ASP A 356 47.42 -15.94 36.79
C ASP A 356 47.61 -15.21 38.13
N GLU A 357 46.91 -14.09 38.35
CA GLU A 357 46.57 -13.61 39.69
C GLU A 357 45.19 -12.92 39.71
N ASN A 358 44.25 -13.62 40.37
CA ASN A 358 43.17 -13.14 41.23
C ASN A 358 41.84 -12.70 40.62
N GLU A 359 40.92 -13.68 40.59
CA GLU A 359 39.56 -13.51 41.13
C GLU A 359 39.60 -12.80 42.49
N GLN A 360 38.93 -11.66 42.61
CA GLN A 360 38.29 -11.24 43.85
C GLN A 360 37.19 -10.23 43.57
N ASP A 361 35.97 -10.66 43.90
CA ASP A 361 34.85 -9.91 44.48
C ASP A 361 34.80 -8.39 44.28
N MET A 362 33.69 -7.92 43.70
CA MET A 362 32.89 -6.87 44.34
C MET A 362 31.43 -6.98 43.91
N GLU A 363 30.62 -7.60 44.77
CA GLU A 363 29.26 -7.13 45.04
C GLU A 363 29.33 -5.69 45.57
N LEU A 364 28.47 -4.81 45.03
CA LEU A 364 27.68 -3.82 45.77
C LEU A 364 26.58 -3.24 44.87
#